data_AF-A0A132NJT4-F1
#
_entry.id   AF-A0A132NJT4-F1
#
_cell.length_a   1.000
_cell.length_b   1.000
_cell.length_c   1.000
_cell.angle_alpha   90.00
_cell.angle_beta   90.00
_cell.angle_gamma   90.00
#
_symmetry.space_group_name_H-M   'P 1'
#
loop_
_entity.id
_entity.type
_entity.pdbx_description
1 polymer ?
#
loop_
_entity_poly.entity_id
_entity_poly.type
_entity_poly.pdbx_seq_one_letter_code
_entity_poly.pdbx_strand_id
1 'polypeptide(L)'
;MPVRAITDTYVFPSSSRQELYGDDQLVHVLWRGNMTLCAAACFRAPKAMTWSAFLTEMVEPWAGSDPDYVPGSARDWVLDGRPFTP
;
A
#
# COMPACT_ATOMS: atom_id res chain seq x y z
N MET A 1 23.74 4.15 -7.24
CA MET A 1 25.16 4.08 -6.81
C MET A 1 25.21 3.29 -5.51
N PRO A 2 26.14 2.34 -5.35
CA PRO A 2 26.29 1.60 -4.09
C PRO A 2 26.80 2.51 -2.98
N VAL A 3 26.47 2.19 -1.73
CA VAL A 3 26.98 2.89 -0.54
C VAL A 3 28.50 2.67 -0.44
N ARG A 4 29.26 3.74 -0.17
CA ARG A 4 30.68 3.65 0.19
C ARG A 4 30.79 3.61 1.71
N ALA A 5 31.47 2.62 2.25
CA ALA A 5 31.64 2.43 3.69
C ALA A 5 33.11 2.20 4.05
N ILE A 6 33.42 2.37 5.33
CA ILE A 6 34.77 2.11 5.87
C ILE A 6 35.05 0.60 5.92
N THR A 7 34.00 -0.22 6.01
CA THR A 7 34.09 -1.69 6.00
C THR A 7 33.58 -2.26 4.69
N ASP A 8 34.15 -3.38 4.26
CA ASP A 8 33.69 -4.13 3.08
C ASP A 8 32.35 -4.87 3.30
N THR A 9 31.78 -4.77 4.51
CA THR A 9 30.62 -5.54 4.98
C THR A 9 29.38 -4.68 5.27
N TYR A 10 29.24 -3.51 4.63
CA TYR A 10 28.07 -2.64 4.78
C TYR A 10 26.84 -3.20 4.06
N VAL A 11 26.37 -4.36 4.52
CA VAL A 11 25.25 -5.12 3.97
C VAL A 11 24.36 -5.51 5.14
N PHE A 12 23.14 -4.96 5.16
CA PHE A 12 22.16 -5.22 6.21
C PHE A 12 20.84 -5.65 5.59
N PRO A 13 20.09 -6.55 6.24
CA PRO A 13 18.74 -6.86 5.78
C PRO A 13 17.84 -5.63 5.93
N SER A 14 16.82 -5.52 5.07
CA SER A 14 15.83 -4.45 5.21
C SER A 14 15.13 -4.53 6.56
N SER A 15 14.98 -3.37 7.21
CA SER A 15 14.19 -3.21 8.44
C SER A 15 12.69 -3.36 8.21
N SER A 16 12.25 -3.38 6.94
CA SER A 16 10.84 -3.58 6.54
C SER A 16 10.69 -4.78 5.63
N ARG A 17 11.55 -5.80 5.79
CA ARG A 17 11.44 -7.06 5.06
C ARG A 17 10.17 -7.83 5.43
N GLN A 18 9.60 -8.55 4.48
CA GLN A 18 8.29 -9.20 4.59
C GLN A 18 8.21 -10.18 5.77
N GLU A 19 9.30 -10.85 6.13
CA GLU A 19 9.35 -11.85 7.19
C GLU A 19 9.05 -11.25 8.58
N LEU A 20 9.18 -9.92 8.74
CA LEU A 20 8.88 -9.22 9.99
C LEU A 20 7.38 -9.04 10.24
N TYR A 21 6.54 -9.25 9.22
CA TYR A 21 5.09 -9.03 9.30
C TYR A 21 4.28 -10.34 9.38
N GLY A 22 4.93 -11.50 9.42
CA GLY A 22 4.27 -12.80 9.49
C GLY A 22 3.35 -13.05 8.29
N ASP A 23 2.08 -13.37 8.58
CA ASP A 23 1.04 -13.61 7.57
C ASP A 23 0.42 -12.33 7.02
N ASP A 24 0.81 -11.16 7.52
CA ASP A 24 0.38 -9.86 7.01
C ASP A 24 1.38 -9.31 5.99
N GLN A 25 0.96 -8.32 5.23
CA GLN A 25 1.77 -7.55 4.30
C GLN A 25 1.42 -6.06 4.37
N LEU A 26 2.35 -5.21 3.97
CA LEU A 26 2.12 -3.77 3.82
C LEU A 26 1.64 -3.46 2.40
N VAL A 27 0.45 -2.88 2.29
CA VAL A 27 -0.15 -2.46 1.01
C VAL A 27 -0.30 -0.94 1.04
N HIS A 28 0.27 -0.26 0.05
CA HIS A 28 0.16 1.19 -0.08
C HIS A 28 -0.91 1.54 -1.13
N VAL A 29 -1.88 2.38 -0.75
CA VAL A 29 -2.95 2.82 -1.65
C VAL A 29 -2.88 4.33 -1.80
N LEU A 30 -2.73 4.77 -3.05
CA LEU A 30 -2.78 6.17 -3.42
C LEU A 30 -4.06 6.43 -4.20
N TRP A 31 -4.92 7.30 -3.65
CA TRP A 31 -6.01 7.88 -4.43
C TRP A 31 -5.46 9.03 -5.27
N ARG A 32 -5.20 8.74 -6.56
CA ARG A 32 -4.64 9.73 -7.49
C ARG A 32 -5.61 10.89 -7.72
N GLY A 33 -5.09 12.11 -7.69
CA GLY A 33 -5.87 13.33 -7.92
C GLY A 33 -6.68 13.79 -6.71
N ASN A 34 -6.70 13.02 -5.60
CA ASN A 34 -7.30 13.46 -4.36
C ASN A 34 -6.38 14.47 -3.65
N MET A 35 -6.93 15.61 -3.24
CA MET A 35 -6.19 16.68 -2.54
C MET A 35 -6.46 16.71 -1.03
N THR A 36 -7.45 15.98 -0.53
CA THR A 36 -7.82 15.94 0.88
C THR A 36 -6.85 15.09 1.68
N LEU A 37 -6.43 13.96 1.10
CA LEU A 37 -5.51 13.01 1.70
C LEU A 37 -4.06 13.43 1.40
N CYS A 38 -3.30 13.78 2.43
CA CYS A 38 -1.95 14.34 2.26
C CYS A 38 -0.91 13.36 1.69
N ALA A 39 -1.19 12.05 1.76
CA ALA A 39 -0.30 10.99 1.29
C ALA A 39 -1.10 9.71 1.00
N ALA A 40 -0.42 8.74 0.38
CA ALA A 40 -0.92 7.37 0.29
C ALA A 40 -1.10 6.75 1.68
N ALA A 41 -2.14 5.96 1.86
CA ALA A 41 -2.30 5.15 3.07
C ALA A 41 -1.41 3.91 3.01
N CYS A 42 -0.87 3.51 4.16
CA CYS A 42 -0.16 2.24 4.35
C CYS A 42 -1.02 1.33 5.23
N PHE A 43 -1.55 0.27 4.64
CA PHE A 43 -2.36 -0.72 5.32
C PHE A 43 -1.52 -1.95 5.65
N ARG A 44 -1.68 -2.48 6.88
CA ARG A 44 -1.22 -3.82 7.22
C ARG A 44 -2.39 -4.79 7.01
N ALA A 45 -2.34 -5.57 5.93
CA ALA A 45 -3.42 -6.46 5.52
C ALA A 45 -2.97 -7.93 5.56
N PRO A 46 -3.84 -8.88 5.96
CA PRO A 46 -3.53 -10.31 5.85
C PRO A 46 -3.30 -10.72 4.39
N LYS A 47 -2.28 -11.55 4.13
CA LYS A 47 -2.00 -12.06 2.77
C LYS A 47 -3.14 -12.90 2.19
N ALA A 48 -3.90 -13.57 3.07
CA ALA A 48 -5.06 -14.38 2.69
C ALA A 48 -6.32 -13.55 2.40
N MET A 49 -6.30 -12.23 2.68
CA MET A 49 -7.45 -11.36 2.45
C MET A 49 -7.71 -11.21 0.95
N THR A 50 -8.97 -11.34 0.54
CA THR A 50 -9.35 -11.09 -0.86
C THR A 50 -9.28 -9.59 -1.16
N TRP A 51 -9.08 -9.24 -2.44
CA TRP A 51 -9.08 -7.84 -2.83
C TRP A 51 -10.40 -7.13 -2.50
N SER A 52 -11.53 -7.81 -2.70
CA SER A 52 -12.85 -7.27 -2.35
C SER A 52 -12.96 -6.95 -0.86
N ALA A 53 -12.51 -7.87 0.02
CA ALA A 53 -12.54 -7.65 1.46
C ALA A 53 -11.59 -6.52 1.87
N PHE A 54 -10.39 -6.47 1.29
CA PHE A 54 -9.44 -5.38 1.51
C PHE A 54 -10.04 -4.01 1.16
N LEU A 55 -10.73 -3.90 0.03
CA LEU A 55 -11.41 -2.66 -0.34
C LEU A 55 -12.48 -2.30 0.69
N THR A 56 -13.46 -3.17 0.92
CA THR A 56 -14.64 -2.89 1.75
C THR A 56 -14.31 -2.66 3.21
N GLU A 57 -13.39 -3.44 3.77
CA GLU A 57 -13.11 -3.44 5.21
C GLU A 57 -12.02 -2.45 5.61
N MET A 58 -11.12 -2.07 4.69
CA MET A 58 -9.96 -1.23 5.02
C MET A 58 -9.90 0.06 4.21
N VAL A 59 -10.02 -0.02 2.87
CA VAL A 59 -9.84 1.15 2.00
C VAL A 59 -11.06 2.08 2.04
N GLU A 60 -12.28 1.56 1.97
CA GLU A 60 -13.48 2.40 1.94
C GLU A 60 -13.68 3.22 3.23
N PRO A 61 -13.44 2.69 4.45
CA PRO A 61 -13.50 3.49 5.67
C PRO A 61 -12.49 4.64 5.71
N TRP A 62 -11.27 4.40 5.19
CA TRP A 62 -10.25 5.45 5.08
C TRP A 62 -10.63 6.50 4.03
N ALA A 63 -11.04 6.06 2.84
CA ALA A 63 -11.39 6.95 1.75
C ALA A 63 -12.68 7.73 2.05
N GLY A 64 -13.61 7.16 2.82
CA GLY A 64 -14.83 7.83 3.29
C GLY A 64 -14.60 9.01 4.25
N SER A 65 -13.35 9.24 4.68
CA SER A 65 -12.97 10.49 5.35
C SER A 65 -13.00 11.70 4.40
N ASP A 66 -12.92 11.47 3.09
CA ASP A 66 -13.13 12.46 2.05
C ASP A 66 -14.63 12.53 1.65
N PRO A 67 -15.25 13.72 1.65
CA PRO A 67 -16.66 13.88 1.33
C PRO A 67 -17.04 13.51 -0.11
N ASP A 68 -16.10 13.52 -1.06
CA ASP A 68 -16.32 13.17 -2.46
C ASP A 68 -16.24 11.65 -2.71
N TYR A 69 -15.89 10.86 -1.69
CA TYR A 69 -15.80 9.43 -1.83
C TYR A 69 -17.17 8.76 -1.99
N VAL A 70 -17.33 8.01 -3.08
CA VAL A 70 -18.52 7.20 -3.35
C VAL A 70 -18.18 5.71 -3.19
N PRO A 71 -18.71 5.02 -2.17
CA PRO A 71 -18.52 3.58 -1.99
C PRO A 71 -18.98 2.78 -3.22
N GLY A 72 -18.23 1.74 -3.58
CA GLY A 72 -18.56 0.89 -4.74
C GLY A 72 -18.45 1.54 -6.13
N SER A 73 -17.98 2.79 -6.23
CA SER A 73 -17.70 3.42 -7.54
C SER A 73 -16.62 2.66 -8.32
N ALA A 74 -16.75 2.63 -9.65
CA ALA A 74 -15.78 2.03 -10.54
C ALA A 74 -14.43 2.77 -10.48
N ARG A 75 -13.32 2.02 -10.50
CA ARG A 75 -11.96 2.54 -10.30
C ARG A 75 -10.99 1.86 -11.26
N ASP A 76 -10.10 2.65 -11.84
CA ASP A 76 -8.95 2.15 -12.57
C ASP A 76 -7.79 1.90 -11.60
N TRP A 77 -7.20 0.70 -11.66
CA TRP A 77 -6.12 0.31 -10.77
C TRP A 77 -4.77 0.29 -11.48
N VAL A 78 -3.75 0.71 -10.73
CA VAL A 78 -2.35 0.66 -11.16
C VAL A 78 -1.55 0.02 -10.02
N LEU A 79 -0.83 -1.05 -10.34
CA LEU A 79 0.08 -1.75 -9.43
C LEU A 79 1.52 -1.57 -9.93
N ASP A 80 2.39 -1.01 -9.08
CA ASP A 80 3.81 -0.75 -9.38
C ASP A 80 4.03 -0.03 -10.73
N GLY A 81 3.16 0.95 -11.01
CA GLY A 81 3.21 1.77 -12.22
C GLY A 81 2.61 1.12 -13.48
N ARG A 82 2.02 -0.07 -13.37
CA ARG A 82 1.40 -0.79 -14.50
C ARG A 82 -0.12 -0.93 -14.32
N PRO A 83 -0.91 -0.85 -15.40
CA PRO A 83 -2.34 -1.15 -15.34
C PRO A 83 -2.60 -2.52 -14.71
N PHE A 84 -3.60 -2.60 -13.85
CA PHE A 84 -3.91 -3.79 -13.07
C PHE A 84 -5.43 -4.02 -13.02
N THR A 85 -5.84 -5.27 -13.12
CA THR A 85 -7.23 -5.70 -12.92
C THR A 85 -7.25 -6.64 -11.72
N PRO A 86 -7.81 -6.20 -10.58
CA PRO A 86 -7.86 -7.01 -9.35
C PRO A 86 -8.75 -8.24 -9.44
#